data_AF-A0A859I9A0-F1
#
_entry.id   AF-A0A859I9A0-F1
#
_cell.length_a   1.000
_cell.length_b   1.000
_cell.length_c   1.000
_cell.angle_alpha   90.00
_cell.angle_beta   90.00
_cell.angle_gamma   90.00
#
_symmetry.space_group_name_H-M   'P 1'
#
loop_
_entity.id
_entity.type
_entity.pdbx_description
1 polymer ?
#
loop_
_entity_poly.entity_id
_entity_poly.type
_entity_poly.pdbx_seq_one_letter_code
_entity_poly.pdbx_strand_id
1 'polypeptide(L)'
;MFKLQNQFKIINICLFFLLLEFLIINNTQIMAAPNEEFVGDMRIINVTVSNINIIKNHETFKKYFDFTLTSPCYNGNIAEFSIMWKIKNSPRNLLGVFFDDGIRDDEDNKYTLEDLKQMGNGAKNMYIFWQYEQK
;
A
#
# COMPACT_ATOMS: atom_id res chain seq x y z
N MET A 1 -1.18 -17.69 27.83
CA MET A 1 -1.28 -16.23 28.03
C MET A 1 -1.15 -15.58 26.65
N PHE A 2 -2.28 -15.37 25.96
CA PHE A 2 -2.28 -14.76 24.63
C PHE A 2 -1.82 -13.30 24.76
N LYS A 3 -0.77 -12.92 24.02
CA LYS A 3 -0.16 -11.57 24.08
C LYS A 3 -1.15 -10.53 23.57
N LEU A 4 -1.73 -9.73 24.48
CA LEU A 4 -2.64 -8.60 24.17
C LEU A 4 -2.06 -7.62 23.12
N GLN A 5 -0.74 -7.45 23.08
CA GLN A 5 -0.07 -6.54 22.14
C GLN A 5 -0.31 -6.91 20.67
N ASN A 6 -0.46 -8.20 20.34
CA ASN A 6 -0.74 -8.61 18.97
C ASN A 6 -2.18 -8.31 18.55
N GLN A 7 -3.12 -8.34 19.49
CA GLN A 7 -4.54 -8.08 19.21
C GLN A 7 -4.78 -6.60 18.85
N PHE A 8 -4.09 -5.65 19.51
CA PHE A 8 -4.18 -4.23 19.15
C PHE A 8 -3.59 -3.91 17.78
N LYS A 9 -2.53 -4.62 17.35
CA LYS A 9 -1.98 -4.49 15.99
C LYS A 9 -2.96 -5.01 14.94
N ILE A 10 -3.56 -6.18 15.18
CA ILE A 10 -4.55 -6.79 14.28
C ILE A 10 -5.79 -5.90 14.15
N ILE A 11 -6.29 -5.35 15.25
CA ILE A 11 -7.45 -4.43 15.25
C ILE A 11 -7.17 -3.18 14.39
N ASN A 12 -5.98 -2.59 14.52
CA ASN A 12 -5.60 -1.41 13.72
C ASN A 12 -5.46 -1.71 12.22
N ILE A 13 -4.96 -2.89 11.87
CA ILE A 13 -4.84 -3.33 10.47
C ILE A 13 -6.22 -3.61 9.87
N CYS A 14 -7.10 -4.30 10.60
CA CYS A 14 -8.48 -4.52 10.16
C CYS A 14 -9.27 -3.21 9.99
N LEU A 15 -9.07 -2.24 10.89
CA LEU A 15 -9.65 -0.90 10.78
C LEU A 15 -9.16 -0.17 9.53
N PHE A 16 -7.88 -0.30 9.17
CA PHE A 16 -7.34 0.29 7.94
C PHE A 16 -8.04 -0.26 6.68
N PHE A 17 -8.33 -1.57 6.64
CA PHE A 17 -9.03 -2.17 5.50
C PHE A 17 -10.49 -1.75 5.40
N LEU A 18 -11.21 -1.73 6.52
CA LEU A 18 -12.58 -1.21 6.56
C LEU A 18 -12.64 0.28 6.17
N LEU A 19 -11.63 1.07 6.54
CA LEU A 19 -11.55 2.48 6.18
C LEU A 19 -11.16 2.70 4.71
N LEU A 20 -10.27 1.87 4.16
CA LEU A 20 -9.92 1.95 2.75
C LEU A 20 -11.15 1.64 1.88
N GLU A 21 -11.89 0.59 2.23
CA GLU A 21 -13.17 0.25 1.61
C GLU A 21 -14.19 1.40 1.78
N PHE A 22 -14.28 2.01 2.96
CA PHE A 22 -15.17 3.16 3.22
C PHE A 22 -14.78 4.42 2.43
N LEU A 23 -13.48 4.70 2.27
CA LEU A 23 -12.96 5.83 1.48
C LEU A 23 -13.23 5.64 -0.01
N ILE A 24 -13.11 4.41 -0.52
CA ILE A 24 -13.44 4.06 -1.91
C ILE A 24 -14.94 4.26 -2.17
N ILE A 25 -15.80 3.89 -1.22
CA ILE A 25 -17.26 3.95 -1.41
C ILE A 25 -17.80 5.40 -1.36
N ASN A 26 -17.23 6.25 -0.49
CA ASN A 26 -17.81 7.58 -0.21
C ASN A 26 -17.12 8.75 -0.92
N ASN A 27 -15.96 8.54 -1.56
CA ASN A 27 -15.17 9.64 -2.11
C ASN A 27 -14.99 9.51 -3.62
N THR A 28 -15.57 10.43 -4.39
CA THR A 28 -15.42 10.48 -5.86
C THR A 28 -13.97 10.69 -6.33
N GLN A 29 -13.05 10.96 -5.40
CA GLN A 29 -11.64 11.25 -5.67
C GLN A 29 -10.67 10.08 -5.40
N ILE A 30 -11.15 8.97 -4.83
CA ILE A 30 -10.40 7.72 -4.70
C ILE A 30 -11.24 6.61 -5.33
N MET A 31 -10.71 5.99 -6.38
CA MET A 31 -11.37 4.89 -7.07
C MET A 31 -10.48 3.66 -7.00
N ALA A 32 -10.93 2.59 -6.35
CA ALA A 32 -10.34 1.28 -6.60
C ALA A 32 -10.74 0.83 -8.01
N ALA A 33 -9.79 0.29 -8.77
CA ALA A 33 -10.12 -0.36 -10.02
C ALA A 33 -11.03 -1.57 -9.70
N PRO A 34 -12.15 -1.74 -10.42
CA PRO A 34 -13.12 -2.81 -10.15
C PRO A 34 -12.58 -4.22 -10.47
N ASN A 35 -11.36 -4.33 -11.00
CA ASN A 35 -10.74 -5.58 -11.39
C ASN A 35 -9.71 -5.98 -10.33
N GLU A 36 -10.07 -6.96 -9.52
CA GLU A 36 -9.14 -7.64 -8.62
C GLU A 36 -8.22 -8.55 -9.44
N GLU A 37 -6.91 -8.44 -9.23
CA GLU A 37 -5.91 -9.35 -9.79
C GLU A 37 -5.45 -10.29 -8.66
N PHE A 38 -5.23 -11.57 -8.96
CA PHE A 38 -4.70 -12.53 -7.99
C PHE A 38 -3.38 -13.12 -8.50
N VAL A 39 -2.38 -13.14 -7.64
CA VAL A 39 -1.08 -13.79 -7.90
C VAL A 39 -0.81 -14.76 -6.76
N GLY A 40 -0.96 -16.06 -7.04
CA GLY A 40 -1.04 -17.08 -5.99
C GLY A 40 -2.23 -16.81 -5.07
N ASP A 41 -1.99 -16.83 -3.76
CA ASP A 41 -3.00 -16.54 -2.73
C ASP A 41 -3.11 -15.04 -2.39
N MET A 42 -2.30 -14.19 -3.02
CA MET A 42 -2.31 -12.74 -2.77
C MET A 42 -3.26 -12.03 -3.73
N ARG A 43 -4.14 -11.20 -3.18
CA ARG A 43 -4.97 -10.27 -3.93
C ARG A 43 -4.22 -8.96 -4.18
N ILE A 44 -4.26 -8.48 -5.41
CA ILE A 44 -3.70 -7.20 -5.84
C ILE A 44 -4.85 -6.23 -6.10
N ILE A 45 -4.78 -5.08 -5.44
CA ILE A 45 -5.81 -4.04 -5.44
C ILE A 45 -5.18 -2.76 -5.97
N ASN A 46 -5.65 -2.33 -7.14
CA ASN A 46 -5.22 -1.08 -7.74
C ASN A 46 -6.09 0.08 -7.23
N VAL A 47 -5.48 1.04 -6.54
CA VAL A 47 -6.13 2.22 -5.98
C VAL A 47 -5.70 3.45 -6.77
N THR A 48 -6.63 4.07 -7.48
CA THR A 48 -6.38 5.28 -8.27
C THR A 48 -6.82 6.51 -7.49
N VAL A 49 -5.96 7.52 -7.45
CA VAL A 49 -6.06 8.68 -6.57
C VAL A 49 -6.04 9.94 -7.44
N SER A 50 -7.14 10.68 -7.49
CA SER A 50 -7.21 11.92 -8.27
C SER A 50 -6.63 13.12 -7.51
N ASN A 51 -6.64 13.05 -6.18
CA ASN A 51 -6.09 14.10 -5.33
C ASN A 51 -5.20 13.48 -4.23
N ILE A 52 -3.88 13.54 -4.45
CA ILE A 52 -2.89 12.98 -3.53
C ILE A 52 -2.99 13.58 -2.11
N ASN A 53 -3.52 14.79 -1.96
CA ASN A 53 -3.68 15.42 -0.65
C ASN A 53 -4.62 14.65 0.28
N ILE A 54 -5.54 13.85 -0.27
CA ILE A 54 -6.41 12.98 0.52
C ILE A 54 -5.57 11.95 1.28
N ILE A 55 -4.65 11.29 0.58
CA ILE A 55 -3.75 10.31 1.20
C ILE A 55 -2.75 11.01 2.13
N LYS A 56 -2.14 12.11 1.68
CA LYS A 56 -1.16 12.88 2.48
C LYS A 56 -1.70 13.35 3.82
N ASN A 57 -2.98 13.75 3.86
CA ASN A 57 -3.58 14.31 5.07
C ASN A 57 -4.19 13.27 6.00
N HIS A 58 -4.40 12.04 5.53
CA HIS A 58 -5.03 10.98 6.29
C HIS A 58 -4.09 10.38 7.35
N GLU A 59 -4.55 10.31 8.60
CA GLU A 59 -3.71 9.93 9.75
C GLU A 59 -3.05 8.55 9.60
N THR A 60 -3.79 7.56 9.09
CA THR A 60 -3.21 6.21 8.90
C THR A 60 -2.14 6.18 7.82
N PHE A 61 -2.33 6.93 6.73
CA PHE A 61 -1.35 6.98 5.65
C PHE A 61 -0.10 7.74 6.08
N LYS A 62 -0.24 8.84 6.84
CA LYS A 62 0.88 9.56 7.47
C LYS A 62 1.77 8.68 8.35
N LYS A 63 1.20 7.63 8.95
CA LYS A 63 1.95 6.70 9.81
C LYS A 63 2.88 5.77 9.02
N TYR A 64 2.52 5.45 7.78
CA TYR A 64 3.22 4.43 6.99
C TYR A 64 3.96 4.99 5.77
N PHE A 65 3.49 6.10 5.21
CA PHE A 65 4.09 6.78 4.07
C PHE A 65 4.95 7.95 4.53
N ASP A 66 6.18 8.01 4.02
CA ASP A 66 6.97 9.23 4.02
C ASP A 66 6.70 10.03 2.73
N PHE A 67 5.82 11.02 2.82
CA PHE A 67 5.46 11.89 1.69
C PHE A 67 6.55 12.92 1.32
N THR A 68 7.66 12.96 2.06
CA THR A 68 8.84 13.75 1.66
C THR A 68 9.66 13.04 0.58
N LEU A 69 9.49 11.72 0.45
CA LEU A 69 10.08 10.94 -0.62
C LEU A 69 9.41 11.29 -1.95
N THR A 70 10.23 11.59 -2.95
CA THR A 70 9.78 11.96 -4.30
C THR A 70 9.66 10.77 -5.24
N SER A 71 10.07 9.58 -4.78
CA SER A 71 10.06 8.34 -5.56
C SER A 71 9.04 7.36 -4.99
N PRO A 72 8.38 6.54 -5.83
CA PRO A 72 7.45 5.52 -5.36
C PRO A 72 8.18 4.47 -4.52
N CYS A 73 7.60 4.13 -3.37
CA CYS A 73 8.22 3.22 -2.41
C CYS A 73 7.32 2.03 -2.08
N TYR A 74 7.91 0.97 -1.51
CA TYR A 74 7.21 -0.19 -0.97
C TYR A 74 7.57 -0.41 0.51
N ASN A 75 6.80 -1.24 1.21
CA ASN A 75 7.14 -1.68 2.56
C ASN A 75 7.86 -3.02 2.64
N GLY A 76 8.94 -3.05 3.42
CA GLY A 76 9.70 -4.26 3.76
C GLY A 76 8.94 -5.13 4.77
N ASN A 77 8.95 -4.72 6.03
CA ASN A 77 8.10 -5.24 7.10
C ASN A 77 7.01 -4.22 7.50
N ILE A 78 6.02 -4.61 8.30
CA ILE A 78 5.02 -3.67 8.84
C ILE A 78 5.53 -3.05 10.15
N ALA A 79 6.09 -1.86 10.00
CA ALA A 79 6.47 -0.96 11.07
C ALA A 79 6.00 0.48 10.77
N GLU A 80 6.17 1.38 11.72
CA GLU A 80 6.01 2.82 11.46
C GLU A 80 7.02 3.26 10.40
N PHE A 81 6.62 4.17 9.49
CA PHE A 81 7.40 4.58 8.32
C PHE A 81 7.77 3.46 7.34
N SER A 82 7.04 2.35 7.32
CA SER A 82 7.46 1.17 6.56
C SER A 82 7.51 1.34 5.05
N ILE A 83 6.80 2.28 4.43
CA ILE A 83 6.82 2.49 2.97
C ILE A 83 7.89 3.53 2.62
N MET A 84 9.16 3.11 2.63
CA MET A 84 10.31 3.99 2.39
C MET A 84 11.32 3.45 1.37
N TRP A 85 11.21 2.18 0.97
CA TRP A 85 12.16 1.55 0.07
C TRP A 85 11.80 1.81 -1.39
N LYS A 86 12.70 2.45 -2.14
CA LYS A 86 12.43 2.91 -3.51
C LYS A 86 12.22 1.74 -4.47
N ILE A 87 11.18 1.86 -5.30
CA ILE A 87 10.88 0.89 -6.35
C ILE A 87 11.77 1.16 -7.57
N LYS A 88 12.46 0.12 -8.05
CA LYS A 88 13.31 0.17 -9.23
C LYS A 88 12.49 0.40 -10.49
N ASN A 89 12.93 1.33 -11.34
CA ASN A 89 12.30 1.60 -12.64
C ASN A 89 10.78 1.82 -12.55
N SER A 90 10.32 2.54 -11.53
CA SER A 90 8.90 2.73 -11.26
C SER A 90 8.17 3.45 -12.40
N PRO A 91 6.94 3.05 -12.75
CA PRO A 91 6.09 3.82 -13.66
C PRO A 91 5.89 5.26 -13.17
N ARG A 92 5.73 6.21 -14.10
CA ARG A 92 5.65 7.64 -13.80
C ARG A 92 4.50 8.00 -12.85
N ASN A 93 3.36 7.36 -13.00
CA ASN A 93 2.14 7.63 -12.23
C ASN A 93 1.99 6.72 -11.00
N LEU A 94 2.99 5.90 -10.68
CA LEU A 94 2.97 5.11 -9.45
C LEU A 94 3.22 6.04 -8.26
N LEU A 95 2.44 5.87 -7.18
CA LEU A 95 2.63 6.60 -5.92
C LEU A 95 3.33 5.72 -4.88
N GLY A 96 3.04 4.42 -4.87
CA GLY A 96 3.69 3.48 -3.98
C GLY A 96 2.94 2.16 -3.91
N VAL A 97 3.52 1.23 -3.16
CA VAL A 97 2.98 -0.11 -2.93
C VAL A 97 2.92 -0.37 -1.43
N PHE A 98 1.83 -0.96 -0.97
CA PHE A 98 1.68 -1.41 0.41
C PHE A 98 1.23 -2.86 0.46
N PHE A 99 1.88 -3.66 1.28
CA PHE A 99 1.48 -5.02 1.59
C PHE A 99 0.95 -5.10 3.03
N ASP A 100 -0.13 -5.85 3.21
CA ASP A 100 -0.84 -5.98 4.48
C ASP A 100 -0.21 -6.90 5.52
N ASP A 101 0.76 -7.71 5.10
CA ASP A 101 1.61 -8.52 5.96
C ASP A 101 2.89 -8.92 5.20
N GLY A 102 3.66 -9.85 5.76
CA GLY A 102 4.81 -10.47 5.10
C GLY A 102 6.12 -9.71 5.26
N ILE A 103 7.18 -10.30 4.71
CA ILE A 103 8.56 -9.79 4.81
C ILE A 103 9.15 -9.63 3.42
N ARG A 104 9.75 -8.47 3.18
CA ARG A 104 10.55 -8.13 2.00
C ARG A 104 11.85 -7.50 2.46
N ASP A 105 12.81 -7.45 1.55
CA ASP A 105 14.09 -6.80 1.85
C ASP A 105 13.91 -5.29 1.99
N ASP A 106 14.58 -4.76 2.99
CA ASP A 106 14.67 -3.36 3.33
C ASP A 106 15.75 -2.66 2.47
N GLU A 107 15.55 -2.59 1.15
CA GLU A 107 16.58 -2.17 0.19
C GLU A 107 16.04 -1.32 -0.99
N ASP A 108 16.63 -0.14 -1.16
CA ASP A 108 16.32 0.76 -2.27
C ASP A 108 16.68 0.17 -3.65
N ASN A 109 15.80 0.34 -4.64
CA ASN A 109 16.01 -0.04 -6.04
C ASN A 109 16.30 -1.52 -6.28
N LYS A 110 15.94 -2.39 -5.32
CA LYS A 110 16.07 -3.84 -5.48
C LYS A 110 15.00 -4.41 -6.40
N TYR A 111 13.74 -4.08 -6.12
CA TYR A 111 12.57 -4.66 -6.77
C TYR A 111 11.89 -3.68 -7.72
N THR A 112 11.52 -4.18 -8.91
CA THR A 112 10.57 -3.51 -9.80
C THR A 112 9.13 -3.75 -9.32
N LEU A 113 8.16 -3.03 -9.89
CA LEU A 113 6.75 -3.28 -9.58
C LEU A 113 6.34 -4.73 -9.91
N GLU A 114 6.82 -5.28 -11.03
CA GLU A 114 6.50 -6.66 -11.41
C GLU A 114 7.12 -7.68 -10.45
N ASP A 115 8.35 -7.44 -9.97
CA ASP A 115 8.96 -8.29 -8.93
C ASP A 115 8.09 -8.30 -7.67
N LEU A 116 7.60 -7.12 -7.25
CA LEU A 116 6.74 -6.98 -6.08
C LEU A 116 5.37 -7.68 -6.27
N LYS A 117 4.77 -7.63 -7.47
CA LYS A 117 3.51 -8.33 -7.76
C LYS A 117 3.64 -9.84 -7.63
N GLN A 118 4.81 -10.39 -7.93
CA GLN A 118 5.08 -11.83 -7.78
C GLN A 118 5.48 -12.21 -6.34
N MET A 119 5.67 -11.24 -5.44
CA MET A 119 6.23 -11.44 -4.11
C MET A 119 5.20 -11.26 -2.99
N GLY A 120 4.30 -12.24 -2.86
CA GLY A 120 3.35 -12.27 -1.75
C GLY A 120 4.02 -12.36 -0.37
N ASN A 121 4.97 -13.30 -0.21
CA ASN A 121 5.76 -13.49 1.02
C ASN A 121 4.97 -13.39 2.34
N GLY A 122 3.75 -13.93 2.37
CA GLY A 122 2.86 -13.93 3.54
C GLY A 122 1.81 -12.83 3.56
N ALA A 123 1.86 -11.86 2.65
CA ALA A 123 0.78 -10.89 2.44
C ALA A 123 -0.45 -11.54 1.82
N LYS A 124 -1.63 -11.15 2.28
CA LYS A 124 -2.92 -11.51 1.65
C LYS A 124 -3.33 -10.45 0.62
N ASN A 125 -2.94 -9.21 0.83
CA ASN A 125 -3.29 -8.08 -0.01
C ASN A 125 -2.07 -7.23 -0.33
N MET A 126 -1.93 -6.88 -1.61
CA MET A 126 -1.04 -5.86 -2.13
C MET A 126 -1.88 -4.70 -2.67
N TYR A 127 -1.63 -3.50 -2.18
CA TYR A 127 -2.27 -2.27 -2.60
C TYR A 127 -1.29 -1.48 -3.47
N ILE A 128 -1.68 -1.21 -4.71
CA ILE A 128 -0.88 -0.41 -5.63
C ILE A 128 -1.58 0.94 -5.79
N PHE A 129 -0.91 2.00 -5.36
CA PHE A 129 -1.46 3.35 -5.41
C PHE A 129 -0.97 4.04 -6.67
N TRP A 130 -1.92 4.54 -7.46
CA TRP A 130 -1.71 5.23 -8.72
C TRP A 130 -2.22 6.66 -8.64
N GLN A 131 -1.45 7.59 -9.18
CA GLN A 131 -1.93 8.93 -9.47
C GLN A 131 -2.83 8.85 -10.70
N TYR A 132 -4.04 9.40 -10.61
CA TYR A 132 -4.88 9.60 -11.78
C TYR A 132 -4.20 10.60 -12.71
N GLU A 133 -4.00 10.20 -13.96
CA GLU A 133 -3.58 11.09 -15.04
C GLU A 133 -4.77 11.22 -16.00
N GLN A 134 -5.18 12.47 -16.28
CA GLN A 134 -6.12 12.71 -17.38
C GLN A 134 -5.41 12.35 -18.69
N LYS A 135 -6.00 11.41 -19.44
CA LYS A 135 -5.54 11.03 -20.78
C LYS A 135 -5.72 12.18 -21.76
#